data_AF-A0A953NRA5-F1
#
_entry.id   AF-A0A953NRA5-F1
#
_cell.length_a   1.000
_cell.length_b   1.000
_cell.length_c   1.000
_cell.angle_alpha   90.00
_cell.angle_beta   90.00
_cell.angle_gamma   90.00
#
_symmetry.space_group_name_H-M   'P 1'
#
loop_
_entity.id
_entity.type
_entity.pdbx_description
1 polymer ?
#
loop_
_entity_poly.entity_id
_entity_poly.type
_entity_poly.pdbx_seq_one_letter_code
_entity_poly.pdbx_strand_id
1 'polypeptide(L)'
;MDRRKMLALLGASPALVAGAPAYASTPAKADPVDSPAAGDGRITVLSPAIPGKLATRYPLAPPLADLKNKTIYMINLSWEGPDAGNYFYGAMREWLAQQYPGIKTIVKVTADGMFGTDAAILKDIVTSKADAAIVGVAG
;
A
#
# COMPACT_ATOMS: atom_id res chain seq x y z
N MET A 1 21.61 18.01 -45.62
CA MET A 1 20.29 17.37 -45.51
C MET A 1 19.48 18.08 -44.43
N ASP A 2 18.28 18.55 -44.77
CA ASP A 2 17.45 19.41 -43.92
C ASP A 2 16.52 18.58 -43.03
N ARG A 3 16.68 18.73 -41.72
CA ARG A 3 15.97 18.01 -40.64
C ARG A 3 14.46 18.17 -40.76
N ARG A 4 14.03 19.31 -41.31
CA ARG A 4 12.61 19.66 -41.50
C ARG A 4 11.94 18.78 -42.56
N LYS A 5 12.71 18.24 -43.51
CA LYS A 5 12.17 17.35 -44.55
C LYS A 5 11.98 15.91 -44.08
N MET A 6 12.66 15.48 -43.00
CA MET A 6 12.46 14.14 -42.44
C MET A 6 11.19 14.01 -41.59
N LEU A 7 10.70 15.07 -40.95
CA LEU A 7 9.47 15.01 -40.15
C LEU A 7 8.19 14.90 -41.01
N ALA A 8 8.23 15.37 -42.27
CA ALA A 8 7.10 15.25 -43.18
C ALA A 8 6.83 13.81 -43.65
N LEU A 9 7.82 12.90 -43.51
CA LEU A 9 7.70 11.50 -43.94
C LEU A 9 7.06 10.58 -42.88
N LEU A 10 6.86 11.07 -41.65
CA LEU A 10 6.24 10.31 -40.54
C LEU A 10 4.72 10.53 -40.41
N GLY A 11 4.07 11.19 -41.38
CA GLY A 11 2.60 11.20 -41.49
C GLY A 11 1.85 11.84 -40.30
N ALA A 12 2.52 12.56 -39.42
CA ALA A 12 1.89 13.27 -38.31
C ALA A 12 1.43 14.67 -38.76
N SER A 13 0.17 14.77 -39.17
CA SER A 13 -0.49 16.05 -39.47
C SER A 13 -0.49 16.97 -38.23
N PRO A 14 -0.16 18.28 -38.36
CA PRO A 14 -0.13 19.23 -37.23
C PRO A 14 -1.50 19.58 -36.62
N ALA A 15 -2.59 19.05 -37.16
CA ALA A 15 -3.94 19.57 -36.92
C ALA A 15 -4.63 19.03 -35.65
N LEU A 16 -4.02 18.11 -34.89
CA LEU A 16 -4.64 17.46 -33.73
C LEU A 16 -4.20 18.01 -32.36
N VAL A 17 -3.39 19.07 -32.30
CA VAL A 17 -2.98 19.73 -31.05
C VAL A 17 -3.69 21.08 -30.87
N ALA A 18 -5.01 21.11 -31.05
CA ALA A 18 -5.81 22.33 -30.92
C ALA A 18 -7.00 22.19 -29.94
N GLY A 19 -6.92 21.26 -28.97
CA GLY A 19 -8.04 20.95 -28.07
C GLY A 19 -7.75 20.90 -26.57
N ALA A 20 -6.54 21.22 -26.11
CA ALA A 20 -6.29 21.32 -24.67
C ALA A 20 -6.73 22.70 -24.16
N PRO A 21 -7.53 22.82 -23.09
CA PRO A 21 -7.82 24.11 -22.51
C PRO A 21 -6.50 24.72 -22.03
N ALA A 22 -6.16 25.89 -22.55
CA ALA A 22 -5.10 26.70 -22.01
C ALA A 22 -5.52 27.10 -20.60
N TYR A 23 -5.00 26.43 -19.58
CA TYR A 23 -5.00 26.98 -18.24
C TYR A 23 -4.32 28.34 -18.35
N ALA A 24 -5.07 29.40 -18.06
CA ALA A 24 -4.52 30.75 -18.00
C ALA A 24 -3.38 30.72 -16.99
N SER A 25 -2.15 30.90 -17.48
CA SER A 25 -1.02 31.20 -16.63
C SER A 25 -1.32 32.54 -15.97
N THR A 26 -1.50 32.53 -14.65
CA THR A 26 -1.58 33.74 -13.85
C THR A 26 -0.37 34.60 -14.23
N PRO A 27 -0.55 35.88 -14.62
CA PRO A 27 0.58 36.74 -14.89
C PRO A 27 1.48 36.78 -13.66
N ALA A 28 2.79 36.69 -13.88
CA ALA A 28 3.76 36.77 -12.82
C ALA A 28 3.47 38.04 -12.00
N LYS A 29 3.14 37.83 -10.71
CA LYS A 29 2.99 38.93 -9.77
C LYS A 29 4.32 39.67 -9.75
N ALA A 30 4.30 40.98 -10.01
CA ALA A 30 5.49 41.81 -9.94
C ALA A 30 6.17 41.58 -8.58
N ASP A 31 7.49 41.39 -8.62
CA ASP A 31 8.29 41.16 -7.44
C ASP A 31 8.07 42.32 -6.44
N PRO A 32 7.94 42.04 -5.13
CA PRO A 32 7.83 43.09 -4.14
C PRO A 32 9.06 44.01 -4.25
N VAL A 33 8.82 45.32 -4.28
CA VAL A 33 9.85 46.35 -4.49
C VAL A 33 10.88 46.40 -3.33
N ASP A 34 10.63 45.67 -2.25
CA ASP A 34 11.52 45.52 -1.10
C ASP A 34 11.86 44.04 -0.81
N SER A 35 12.21 43.27 -1.83
CA SER A 35 12.99 42.05 -1.59
C SER A 35 14.40 42.46 -1.15
N PRO A 36 14.84 42.18 0.10
CA PRO A 36 16.25 42.33 0.43
C PRO A 36 17.02 41.51 -0.59
N ALA A 37 18.10 42.10 -1.15
CA ALA A 37 18.94 41.45 -2.14
C ALA A 37 19.09 39.98 -1.76
N ALA A 38 18.64 39.07 -2.64
CA ALA A 38 18.79 37.65 -2.43
C ALA A 38 20.28 37.42 -2.17
N GLY A 39 20.64 37.29 -0.90
CA GLY A 39 22.03 37.05 -0.54
C GLY A 39 22.48 35.77 -1.24
N ASP A 40 23.77 35.51 -1.25
CA ASP A 40 24.36 34.25 -1.71
C ASP A 40 23.87 33.00 -0.93
N GLY A 41 22.76 33.11 -0.22
CA GLY A 41 22.03 32.08 0.51
C GLY A 41 21.58 30.97 -0.42
N ARG A 42 22.43 29.95 -0.52
CA ARG A 42 22.11 28.66 -1.13
C ARG A 42 20.83 28.09 -0.51
N ILE A 43 19.90 27.70 -1.37
CA ILE A 43 18.76 26.85 -0.97
C ILE A 43 19.21 25.39 -0.96
N THR A 44 18.99 24.70 0.15
CA THR A 44 19.25 23.25 0.26
C THR A 44 18.02 22.50 -0.21
N VAL A 45 18.12 21.82 -1.35
CA VAL A 45 17.09 20.92 -1.86
C VAL A 45 17.35 19.51 -1.32
N LEU A 46 16.41 18.97 -0.55
CA LEU A 46 16.48 17.58 -0.10
C LEU A 46 16.06 16.66 -1.25
N SER A 47 16.89 15.66 -1.54
CA SER A 47 16.55 14.62 -2.52
C SER A 47 15.44 13.73 -1.95
N PRO A 48 14.34 13.48 -2.68
CA PRO A 48 13.32 12.51 -2.28
C PRO A 48 13.78 11.06 -2.48
N ALA A 49 14.98 10.85 -3.02
CA ALA A 49 15.55 9.53 -3.15
C ALA A 49 15.69 8.91 -1.75
N ILE A 50 15.00 7.80 -1.51
CA ILE A 50 15.04 7.06 -0.24
C ILE A 50 16.51 6.69 0.02
N PRO A 51 17.18 7.26 1.04
CA PRO A 51 18.55 6.90 1.36
C PRO A 51 18.66 5.50 2.02
N GLY A 52 17.51 4.88 2.28
CA GLY A 52 17.37 3.59 2.94
C GLY A 52 17.72 2.40 2.05
N LYS A 53 18.27 1.36 2.67
CA LYS A 53 18.38 0.04 2.05
C LYS A 53 16.99 -0.53 1.82
N LEU A 54 16.79 -1.21 0.69
CA LEU A 54 15.58 -2.02 0.49
C LEU A 54 15.47 -3.07 1.60
N ALA A 55 14.25 -3.28 2.10
CA ALA A 55 13.99 -4.33 3.07
C ALA A 55 14.32 -5.72 2.49
N THR A 56 14.88 -6.59 3.32
CA THR A 56 15.05 -8.01 2.97
C THR A 56 13.67 -8.61 2.71
N ARG A 57 13.47 -9.13 1.50
CA ARG A 57 12.23 -9.80 1.14
C ARG A 57 12.25 -11.23 1.64
N TYR A 58 11.25 -11.60 2.43
CA TYR A 58 10.96 -12.99 2.76
C TYR A 58 9.87 -13.52 1.81
N PRO A 59 9.99 -14.76 1.32
CA PRO A 59 8.93 -15.34 0.50
C PRO A 59 7.64 -15.42 1.30
N LEU A 60 6.51 -15.14 0.64
CA LEU A 60 5.20 -15.38 1.21
C LEU A 60 4.97 -16.89 1.37
N ALA A 61 4.07 -17.26 2.29
CA ALA A 61 3.62 -18.63 2.39
C ALA A 61 3.02 -19.11 1.05
N PRO A 62 3.28 -20.36 0.63
CA PRO A 62 2.70 -20.89 -0.58
C PRO A 62 1.16 -20.93 -0.46
N PRO A 63 0.42 -20.74 -1.58
CA PRO A 63 -1.03 -20.83 -1.56
C PRO A 63 -1.48 -22.24 -1.18
N LEU A 64 -2.58 -22.32 -0.42
CA LEU A 64 -3.23 -23.59 -0.10
C LEU A 64 -4.01 -24.10 -1.32
N ALA A 65 -3.98 -25.41 -1.55
CA ALA A 65 -4.77 -26.04 -2.62
C ALA A 65 -6.27 -26.07 -2.32
N ASP A 66 -6.64 -26.23 -1.05
CA ASP A 66 -8.01 -26.18 -0.55
C ASP A 66 -8.03 -25.83 0.95
N LEU A 67 -9.23 -25.65 1.51
CA LEU A 67 -9.46 -25.32 2.92
C LEU A 67 -9.99 -26.48 3.78
N LYS A 68 -10.02 -27.71 3.24
CA LYS A 68 -10.58 -28.88 3.95
C LYS A 68 -9.67 -29.26 5.11
N ASN A 69 -10.26 -29.37 6.31
CA ASN A 69 -9.55 -29.72 7.54
C ASN A 69 -8.36 -28.79 7.86
N LYS A 70 -8.38 -27.55 7.35
CA LYS A 70 -7.32 -26.56 7.57
C LYS A 70 -7.56 -25.74 8.83
N THR A 71 -6.48 -25.27 9.43
CA THR A 71 -6.52 -24.32 10.55
C THR A 71 -6.11 -22.93 10.07
N ILE A 72 -7.03 -21.97 10.18
CA ILE A 72 -6.81 -20.56 9.82
C ILE A 72 -6.81 -19.71 11.09
N TYR A 73 -5.75 -18.93 11.29
CA TYR A 73 -5.69 -17.89 12.30
C TYR A 73 -6.18 -16.56 11.73
N MET A 74 -6.95 -15.82 12.52
CA MET A 74 -7.44 -14.48 12.20
C MET A 74 -6.97 -13.54 13.30
N ILE A 75 -6.09 -12.60 12.96
CA ILE A 75 -5.38 -11.77 13.93
C ILE A 75 -5.92 -10.34 13.82
N ASN A 76 -6.63 -9.91 14.86
CA ASN A 76 -7.02 -8.52 15.03
C ASN A 76 -5.80 -7.73 15.52
N LEU A 77 -5.37 -6.76 14.71
CA LEU A 77 -4.26 -5.87 14.99
C LEU A 77 -4.63 -4.69 15.91
N SER A 78 -5.90 -4.56 16.27
CA SER A 78 -6.44 -3.50 17.13
C SER A 78 -6.21 -2.08 16.59
N TRP A 79 -6.17 -1.90 15.26
CA TRP A 79 -5.97 -0.59 14.61
C TRP A 79 -7.01 0.45 15.08
N GLU A 80 -8.29 0.08 15.09
CA GLU A 80 -9.40 0.93 15.57
C GLU A 80 -9.86 0.52 16.98
N GLY A 81 -9.02 -0.24 17.70
CA GLY A 81 -9.33 -0.80 19.01
C GLY A 81 -9.57 -2.32 19.01
N PRO A 82 -9.67 -2.93 20.21
CA PRO A 82 -9.67 -4.39 20.39
C PRO A 82 -10.89 -5.11 19.80
N ASP A 83 -11.98 -4.39 19.54
CA ASP A 83 -13.23 -4.96 19.02
C ASP A 83 -13.43 -4.74 17.52
N ALA A 84 -12.63 -3.87 16.90
CA ALA A 84 -12.84 -3.44 15.52
C ALA A 84 -12.76 -4.57 14.49
N GLY A 85 -11.84 -5.52 14.64
CA GLY A 85 -11.74 -6.66 13.72
C GLY A 85 -12.75 -7.78 14.01
N ASN A 86 -13.38 -7.80 15.19
CA ASN A 86 -14.05 -8.99 15.68
C ASN A 86 -15.37 -9.27 14.97
N TYR A 87 -16.11 -8.24 14.55
CA TYR A 87 -17.37 -8.43 13.81
C TYR A 87 -17.11 -9.09 12.44
N PHE A 88 -16.09 -8.62 11.72
CA PHE A 88 -15.72 -9.15 10.42
C PHE A 88 -15.21 -10.59 10.55
N TYR A 89 -14.35 -10.85 11.53
CA TYR A 89 -13.88 -12.21 11.80
C TYR A 89 -15.01 -13.14 12.26
N GLY A 90 -16.02 -12.64 12.98
CA GLY A 90 -17.23 -13.38 13.29
C GLY A 90 -17.95 -13.86 12.02
N ALA A 91 -18.27 -12.91 11.13
CA ALA A 91 -18.94 -13.21 9.86
C ALA A 91 -18.12 -14.17 8.98
N MET A 92 -16.80 -13.97 8.89
CA MET A 92 -15.91 -14.87 8.16
C MET A 92 -15.92 -16.29 8.71
N ARG A 93 -15.91 -16.44 10.04
CA ARG A 93 -15.96 -17.77 10.68
C ARG A 93 -17.25 -18.50 10.37
N GLU A 94 -18.37 -17.80 10.45
CA GLU A 94 -19.68 -18.37 10.13
C GLU A 94 -19.74 -18.82 8.67
N TRP A 95 -19.32 -17.95 7.75
CA TRP A 95 -19.28 -18.28 6.33
C TRP A 95 -18.33 -19.45 6.03
N LEU A 96 -17.11 -19.44 6.57
CA LEU A 96 -16.15 -20.52 6.35
C LEU A 96 -16.65 -21.87 6.90
N ALA A 97 -17.28 -21.88 8.08
CA ALA A 97 -17.85 -23.09 8.67
C ALA A 97 -18.98 -23.67 7.81
N GLN A 98 -19.77 -22.82 7.14
CA GLN A 98 -20.83 -23.24 6.23
C GLN A 98 -20.28 -23.79 4.91
N GLN A 99 -19.26 -23.14 4.33
CA GLN A 99 -18.72 -23.50 3.02
C GLN A 99 -17.70 -24.64 3.07
N TYR A 100 -16.97 -24.78 4.17
CA TYR A 100 -15.88 -25.74 4.32
C TYR A 100 -16.03 -26.57 5.59
N PRO A 101 -16.80 -27.68 5.54
CA PRO A 101 -16.91 -28.60 6.66
C PRO A 101 -15.53 -29.07 7.14
N GLY A 102 -15.30 -29.01 8.45
CA GLY A 102 -14.04 -29.41 9.08
C GLY A 102 -12.96 -28.32 9.12
N ILE A 103 -13.19 -27.13 8.55
CA ILE A 103 -12.27 -26.01 8.73
C ILE A 103 -12.25 -25.56 10.20
N LYS A 104 -11.06 -25.24 10.70
CA LYS A 104 -10.85 -24.70 12.05
C LYS A 104 -10.41 -23.24 11.93
N THR A 105 -11.15 -22.35 12.57
CA THR A 105 -10.84 -20.92 12.59
C THR A 105 -10.56 -20.44 14.02
N ILE A 106 -9.48 -19.69 14.22
CA ILE A 106 -9.07 -19.17 15.52
C ILE A 106 -8.91 -17.66 15.42
N VAL A 107 -9.65 -16.90 16.24
CA VAL A 107 -9.49 -15.43 16.33
C VAL A 107 -8.60 -15.10 17.51
N LYS A 108 -7.64 -14.19 17.29
CA LYS A 108 -6.77 -13.63 18.33
C LYS A 108 -6.73 -12.12 18.19
N VAL A 109 -6.65 -11.42 19.30
CA VAL A 109 -6.34 -9.98 19.35
C VAL A 109 -4.89 -9.86 19.80
N THR A 110 -4.07 -9.12 19.06
CA THR A 110 -2.67 -8.92 19.42
C THR A 110 -2.54 -8.06 20.69
N ALA A 111 -1.61 -8.43 21.57
CA ALA A 111 -1.26 -7.62 22.73
C ALA A 111 -0.38 -6.39 22.39
N ASP A 112 0.39 -6.47 21.31
CA ASP A 112 1.40 -5.45 20.96
C ASP A 112 0.86 -4.38 19.99
N GLY A 113 -0.43 -4.44 19.65
CA GLY A 113 -1.05 -3.57 18.66
C GLY A 113 -0.55 -3.79 17.23
N MET A 114 -0.90 -2.87 16.33
CA MET A 114 -0.75 -3.12 14.89
C MET A 114 0.70 -3.24 14.39
N PHE A 115 1.64 -2.59 15.08
CA PHE A 115 3.04 -2.51 14.67
C PHE A 115 3.90 -3.51 15.45
N GLY A 116 3.28 -4.22 16.38
CA GLY A 116 3.94 -5.18 17.24
C GLY A 116 4.09 -6.55 16.63
N THR A 117 4.83 -7.41 17.32
CA THR A 117 5.02 -8.81 16.94
C THR A 117 4.77 -9.68 18.16
N ASP A 118 3.51 -10.07 18.33
CA ASP A 118 3.06 -10.86 19.47
C ASP A 118 3.65 -12.27 19.42
N ALA A 119 4.71 -12.49 20.20
CA ALA A 119 5.44 -13.75 20.25
C ALA A 119 4.57 -14.92 20.73
N ALA A 120 3.53 -14.66 21.54
CA ALA A 120 2.62 -15.70 22.00
C ALA A 120 1.73 -16.19 20.87
N ILE A 121 1.17 -15.26 20.07
CA ILE A 121 0.39 -15.62 18.88
C ILE A 121 1.27 -16.37 17.85
N LEU A 122 2.50 -15.92 17.62
CA LEU A 122 3.42 -16.62 16.72
C LEU A 122 3.72 -18.04 17.21
N LYS A 123 3.99 -18.22 18.50
CA LYS A 123 4.19 -19.53 19.11
C LYS A 123 2.96 -20.43 18.96
N ASP A 124 1.76 -19.88 19.14
CA ASP A 124 0.50 -20.60 18.95
C ASP A 124 0.32 -21.07 17.50
N ILE A 125 0.60 -20.20 16.52
CA ILE A 125 0.52 -20.51 15.08
C ILE A 125 1.45 -21.67 14.72
N VAL A 126 2.69 -21.63 15.21
CA VAL A 126 3.68 -22.69 14.97
C VAL A 126 3.28 -24.00 15.66
N THR A 127 2.86 -23.93 16.92
CA THR A 127 2.53 -25.13 17.72
C THR A 127 1.28 -25.83 17.21
N SER A 128 0.27 -25.05 16.80
CA SER A 128 -0.97 -25.57 16.22
C SER A 128 -0.82 -26.06 14.78
N LYS A 129 0.34 -25.84 14.15
CA LYS A 129 0.60 -26.10 12.73
C LYS A 129 -0.46 -25.45 11.84
N ALA A 130 -0.73 -24.16 12.08
CA ALA A 130 -1.70 -23.42 11.29
C ALA A 130 -1.33 -23.45 9.79
N ASP A 131 -2.34 -23.62 8.94
CA ASP A 131 -2.15 -23.68 7.48
C ASP A 131 -2.14 -22.27 6.86
N ALA A 132 -2.85 -21.31 7.48
CA ALA A 132 -2.91 -19.92 7.03
C ALA A 132 -3.17 -18.93 8.16
N ALA A 133 -2.84 -17.67 7.91
CA ALA A 133 -3.19 -16.54 8.78
C ALA A 133 -3.76 -15.37 7.95
N ILE A 134 -4.80 -14.73 8.48
CA ILE A 134 -5.35 -13.45 8.03
C ILE A 134 -4.96 -12.43 9.09
N VAL A 135 -4.24 -11.38 8.70
CA VAL A 135 -3.63 -10.43 9.63
C VAL A 135 -4.09 -9.03 9.31
N GLY A 136 -4.81 -8.42 10.24
CA GLY A 136 -5.33 -7.07 10.08
C GLY A 136 -6.50 -6.99 9.11
N VAL A 137 -7.57 -6.34 9.54
CA VAL A 137 -8.68 -5.91 8.71
C VAL A 137 -8.91 -4.45 9.04
N ALA A 138 -8.80 -3.59 8.03
CA ALA A 138 -9.19 -2.19 8.13
C ALA A 138 -10.67 -2.09 7.72
N GLY A 139 -11.43 -1.26 8.45
CA GLY A 139 -12.81 -0.91 8.10
C GLY A 139 -12.89 0.03 6.91
#